data_AF-A0A0W0GDG9-F1
#
_entry.id   AF-A0A0W0GDG9-F1
#
_cell.length_a   1.000
_cell.length_b   1.000
_cell.length_c   1.000
_cell.angle_alpha   90.00
_cell.angle_beta   90.00
_cell.angle_gamma   90.00
#
_symmetry.space_group_name_H-M   'P 1'
#
loop_
_entity.id
_entity.type
_entity.pdbx_description
1 polymer ?
#
loop_
_entity_poly.entity_id
_entity_poly.type
_entity_poly.pdbx_seq_one_letter_code
_entity_poly.pdbx_strand_id
1 'polypeptide(L)'
;MRFFREGLPESLQNKIMLRTDGEPETLDEWYKLAIKYDNQYKLVMANRKKREPIKPKIARKEKEVTVGRLLSESDRKDYMVAGKCFRCAKTGHVSRDCPLKGQTQQTPPPKYEPKKLSPREAFTKIRVLIAKQGEGEQEEIFDLMGKEGF
;
A
#
# COMPACT_ATOMS: atom_id res chain seq x y z
N MET A 1 17.74 -42.69 0.38
CA MET A 1 17.13 -41.36 0.11
C MET A 1 17.58 -40.23 1.03
N ARG A 2 18.69 -40.40 1.76
CA ARG A 2 19.16 -39.45 2.78
C ARG A 2 19.49 -38.06 2.21
N PHE A 3 20.15 -38.01 1.04
CA PHE A 3 20.53 -36.76 0.39
C PHE A 3 19.33 -35.92 -0.09
N PHE A 4 18.29 -36.56 -0.64
CA PHE A 4 17.09 -35.85 -1.08
C PHE A 4 16.36 -35.22 0.11
N ARG A 5 16.27 -35.97 1.20
CA ARG A 5 15.71 -35.53 2.48
C ARG A 5 16.46 -34.32 3.04
N GLU A 6 17.79 -34.35 3.07
CA GLU A 6 18.63 -33.25 3.57
C GLU A 6 18.54 -31.98 2.71
N GLY A 7 18.21 -32.14 1.42
CA GLY A 7 17.98 -31.02 0.50
C GLY A 7 16.61 -30.33 0.66
N LEU A 8 15.69 -30.90 1.45
CA LEU A 8 14.37 -30.30 1.68
C LEU A 8 14.41 -29.33 2.87
N PRO A 9 13.62 -28.24 2.82
CA PRO A 9 13.38 -27.40 3.98
C PRO A 9 12.89 -28.23 5.19
N GLU A 10 13.42 -27.94 6.38
CA GLU A 10 13.14 -28.69 7.61
C GLU A 10 11.64 -28.82 7.91
N SER A 11 10.86 -27.77 7.61
CA SER A 11 9.40 -27.78 7.77
C SER A 11 8.70 -28.80 6.88
N LEU A 12 9.19 -29.03 5.66
CA LEU A 12 8.68 -30.03 4.73
C LEU A 12 9.19 -31.42 5.10
N GLN A 13 10.46 -31.54 5.48
CA GLN A 13 11.05 -32.79 5.96
C GLN A 13 10.27 -33.35 7.16
N ASN A 14 10.01 -32.52 8.17
CA ASN A 14 9.24 -32.90 9.36
C ASN A 14 7.81 -33.30 8.99
N LYS A 15 7.18 -32.57 8.08
CA LYS A 15 5.80 -32.87 7.65
C LYS A 15 5.68 -34.17 6.85
N ILE A 16 6.71 -34.54 6.09
CA ILE A 16 6.77 -35.81 5.36
C ILE A 16 7.10 -36.96 6.33
N MET A 17 8.00 -36.73 7.30
CA MET A 17 8.42 -37.72 8.30
C MET A 17 7.34 -38.05 9.34
N LEU A 18 6.55 -37.07 9.74
CA LEU A 18 5.48 -37.24 10.73
C LEU A 18 4.16 -37.76 10.12
N ARG A 19 4.20 -38.27 8.87
CA ARG A 19 3.06 -38.94 8.27
C ARG A 19 2.79 -40.27 8.93
N THR A 20 1.52 -40.61 9.06
CA THR A 20 1.04 -41.91 9.55
C THR A 20 1.36 -43.07 8.61
N ASP A 21 1.59 -42.77 7.33
CA ASP A 21 1.67 -43.78 6.26
C ASP A 21 3.10 -44.31 6.03
N GLY A 22 4.03 -44.05 6.97
CA GLY A 22 5.42 -44.51 6.89
C GLY A 22 6.35 -43.65 6.03
N GLU A 23 7.65 -43.99 6.06
CA GLU A 23 8.68 -43.33 5.25
C GLU A 23 8.49 -43.66 3.76
N PRO A 24 8.53 -42.68 2.85
CA PRO A 24 8.45 -42.98 1.42
C PRO A 24 9.68 -43.77 0.96
N GLU A 25 9.44 -44.88 0.28
CA GLU A 25 10.52 -45.79 -0.14
C GLU A 25 11.07 -45.42 -1.51
N THR A 26 10.26 -44.78 -2.35
CA THR A 26 10.62 -44.44 -3.74
C THR A 26 10.83 -42.94 -3.95
N LEU A 27 11.72 -42.60 -4.90
CA LEU A 27 12.03 -41.20 -5.23
C LEU A 27 10.80 -40.43 -5.71
N ASP A 28 9.97 -41.11 -6.49
CA ASP A 28 8.76 -40.54 -7.07
C ASP A 28 7.74 -40.16 -5.98
N GLU A 29 7.58 -41.01 -4.95
CA GLU A 29 6.74 -40.69 -3.80
C GLU A 29 7.29 -39.51 -3.01
N TRP A 30 8.61 -39.43 -2.83
CA TRP A 30 9.27 -38.28 -2.21
C TRP A 30 8.97 -36.98 -2.96
N TYR A 31 9.06 -36.97 -4.29
CA TYR A 31 8.72 -35.82 -5.11
C TYR A 31 7.24 -35.44 -4.99
N LYS A 32 6.33 -36.41 -5.13
CA LYS A 32 4.88 -36.18 -5.02
C LYS A 32 4.51 -35.56 -3.66
N LEU A 33 5.08 -36.07 -2.58
CA LEU A 33 4.81 -35.57 -1.23
C LEU A 33 5.43 -34.18 -1.00
N ALA A 34 6.67 -33.94 -1.42
CA ALA A 34 7.31 -32.63 -1.31
C ALA A 34 6.51 -31.54 -2.03
N ILE A 35 6.10 -31.80 -3.28
CA ILE A 35 5.29 -30.87 -4.08
C ILE A 35 3.95 -30.58 -3.38
N LYS A 36 3.28 -31.63 -2.90
CA LYS A 36 1.98 -31.49 -2.20
C LYS A 36 2.10 -30.58 -0.99
N TYR A 37 3.10 -30.80 -0.13
CA TYR A 37 3.26 -30.03 1.10
C TYR A 37 3.81 -28.63 0.87
N ASP A 38 4.68 -28.41 -0.11
CA ASP A 38 5.16 -27.09 -0.50
C ASP A 38 4.02 -26.20 -1.01
N ASN A 39 3.13 -26.75 -1.85
CA ASN A 39 1.95 -26.04 -2.32
C ASN A 39 1.02 -25.66 -1.15
N GLN A 40 0.80 -26.56 -0.19
CA GLN A 40 0.05 -26.22 1.02
C GLN A 40 0.71 -25.10 1.83
N TYR A 41 2.04 -25.13 1.98
CA TYR A 41 2.79 -24.09 2.67
C TYR A 41 2.63 -22.73 1.97
N LYS A 42 2.79 -22.70 0.63
CA LYS A 42 2.58 -21.49 -0.18
C LYS A 42 1.17 -20.92 -0.01
N LEU A 43 0.13 -21.76 0.02
CA LEU A 43 -1.25 -21.32 0.27
C LEU A 43 -1.43 -20.71 1.67
N VAL A 44 -0.87 -21.33 2.71
CA VAL A 44 -0.93 -20.78 4.09
C VAL A 44 -0.20 -19.44 4.18
N MET A 45 0.98 -19.33 3.58
CA MET A 45 1.77 -18.10 3.58
C MET A 45 1.10 -16.96 2.79
N ALA A 46 0.46 -17.27 1.66
CA ALA A 46 -0.32 -16.31 0.89
C ALA A 46 -1.52 -15.76 1.68
N ASN A 47 -2.19 -16.61 2.46
CA ASN A 47 -3.29 -16.19 3.32
C ASN A 47 -2.83 -15.37 4.53
N ARG A 48 -1.66 -15.67 5.11
CA ARG A 48 -1.06 -14.85 6.17
C ARG A 48 -0.76 -13.43 5.70
N LYS A 49 -0.15 -13.26 4.51
CA LYS A 49 0.13 -11.94 3.92
C LYS A 49 -1.13 -11.10 3.69
N LYS A 50 -2.29 -11.74 3.41
CA LYS A 50 -3.58 -11.04 3.28
C LYS A 50 -4.20 -10.62 4.62
N ARG A 51 -3.81 -11.28 5.72
CA ARG A 51 -4.32 -11.05 7.07
C ARG A 51 -3.43 -10.15 7.92
N GLU A 52 -2.28 -9.71 7.41
CA GLU A 52 -1.51 -8.68 8.11
C GLU A 52 -2.40 -7.45 8.32
N PRO A 53 -2.57 -6.97 9.55
CA PRO A 53 -3.33 -5.77 9.81
C PRO A 53 -2.72 -4.64 8.98
N ILE A 54 -3.53 -4.07 8.07
CA ILE A 54 -3.19 -2.79 7.45
C ILE A 54 -3.08 -1.83 8.62
N LYS A 55 -1.85 -1.56 9.11
CA LYS A 55 -1.63 -0.45 10.04
C LYS A 55 -2.16 0.78 9.30
N PRO A 56 -3.22 1.45 9.77
CA PRO A 56 -3.63 2.68 9.13
C PRO A 56 -2.46 3.64 9.30
N LYS A 57 -1.71 3.86 8.20
CA LYS A 57 -0.75 4.94 8.12
C LYS A 57 -1.58 6.21 8.03
N ILE A 58 -2.06 6.68 9.18
CA ILE A 58 -2.49 8.06 9.34
C ILE A 58 -1.22 8.89 9.20
N ALA A 59 -0.79 9.09 7.96
CA ALA A 59 0.09 10.18 7.62
C ALA A 59 -0.75 11.44 7.84
N ARG A 60 -0.71 11.97 9.06
CA ARG A 60 -1.24 13.29 9.37
C ARG A 60 -0.37 14.27 8.60
N LYS A 61 -0.67 14.46 7.30
CA LYS A 61 -0.20 15.61 6.55
C LYS A 61 -0.83 16.80 7.25
N GLU A 62 -0.03 17.52 8.03
CA GLU A 62 -0.35 18.85 8.52
C GLU A 62 -0.61 19.72 7.30
N LYS A 63 -1.87 19.75 6.86
CA LYS A 63 -2.33 20.74 5.92
C LYS A 63 -2.72 21.92 6.78
N GLU A 64 -1.95 22.99 6.66
CA GLU A 64 -2.32 24.32 7.12
C GLU A 64 -3.59 24.74 6.38
N VAL A 65 -4.74 24.37 6.97
CA VAL A 65 -6.08 24.71 6.49
C VAL A 65 -6.70 25.49 7.62
N THR A 66 -7.21 26.68 7.30
CA THR A 66 -8.00 27.59 8.14
C THR A 66 -8.50 26.94 9.43
N VAL A 67 -7.71 27.18 10.48
CA VAL A 67 -7.77 26.51 11.79
C VAL A 67 -9.19 26.46 12.36
N GLY A 68 -10.03 27.47 12.13
CA GLY A 68 -11.34 27.56 12.79
C GLY A 68 -12.38 26.47 12.49
N ARG A 69 -12.34 25.75 11.35
CA ARG A 69 -13.44 24.83 10.96
C ARG A 69 -13.16 23.33 11.19
N LEU A 70 -11.91 22.97 11.46
CA LEU A 70 -11.46 21.56 11.48
C LEU A 70 -10.73 21.16 12.78
N LEU A 71 -10.68 22.03 13.79
CA LEU A 71 -10.09 21.67 15.08
C LEU A 71 -10.98 20.69 15.84
N SER A 72 -10.35 19.72 16.50
CA SER A 72 -11.02 18.91 17.52
C SER A 72 -11.35 19.78 18.74
N GLU A 73 -12.28 19.31 19.59
CA GLU A 73 -12.66 20.03 20.81
C GLU A 73 -11.47 20.26 21.75
N SER A 74 -10.50 19.33 21.81
CA SER A 74 -9.27 19.52 22.59
C SER A 74 -8.40 20.63 22.00
N ASP A 75 -8.16 20.59 20.69
CA ASP A 75 -7.31 21.58 20.03
C ASP A 75 -7.96 22.99 20.10
N ARG A 76 -9.30 23.05 20.05
CA ARG A 76 -10.05 24.30 20.23
C ARG A 76 -9.82 24.90 21.61
N LYS A 77 -9.81 24.07 22.67
CA LYS A 77 -9.55 24.50 24.04
C LYS A 77 -8.12 25.00 24.20
N ASP A 78 -7.15 24.30 23.65
CA ASP A 78 -5.75 24.71 23.70
C ASP A 78 -5.50 26.04 22.98
N TYR A 79 -6.19 26.28 21.87
CA TYR A 79 -6.14 27.57 21.17
C TYR A 79 -6.74 28.72 22.00
N MET A 80 -7.82 28.46 22.73
CA MET A 80 -8.41 29.46 23.64
C MET A 80 -7.47 29.75 24.81
N VAL A 81 -6.90 28.71 25.43
CA VAL A 81 -5.93 28.86 26.53
C VAL A 81 -4.68 29.60 26.06
N ALA A 82 -4.18 29.29 24.87
CA ALA A 82 -3.00 29.93 24.29
C ALA A 82 -3.28 31.32 23.67
N GLY A 83 -4.53 31.80 23.64
CA GLY A 83 -4.90 33.08 23.04
C GLY A 83 -4.56 33.18 21.55
N LYS A 84 -4.65 32.06 20.82
CA LYS A 84 -4.31 31.98 19.39
C LYS A 84 -5.50 32.32 18.51
N CYS A 85 -5.24 33.07 17.45
CA CYS A 85 -6.21 33.42 16.43
C CYS A 85 -6.60 32.19 15.59
N PHE A 86 -7.89 31.87 15.50
CA PHE A 86 -8.38 30.74 14.67
C PHE A 86 -8.33 31.00 13.15
N ARG A 87 -7.89 32.18 12.71
CA ARG A 87 -7.67 32.48 11.29
C ARG A 87 -6.21 32.34 10.86
N CYS A 88 -5.27 32.81 11.68
CA CYS A 88 -3.84 32.87 11.31
C CYS A 88 -2.89 32.19 12.30
N ALA A 89 -3.41 31.51 13.33
CA ALA A 89 -2.68 30.80 14.39
C ALA A 89 -1.69 31.64 15.24
N LYS A 90 -1.61 32.95 15.02
CA LYS A 90 -0.80 33.88 15.83
C LYS A 90 -1.48 34.20 17.16
N THR A 91 -0.69 34.41 18.20
CA THR A 91 -1.16 34.82 19.53
C THR A 91 -1.40 36.33 19.60
N GLY A 92 -2.12 36.78 20.64
CA GLY A 92 -2.33 38.20 20.94
C GLY A 92 -3.57 38.82 20.32
N HIS A 93 -4.33 38.09 19.50
CA HIS A 93 -5.63 38.51 18.99
C HIS A 93 -6.52 37.31 18.70
N VAL A 94 -7.84 37.51 18.77
CA VAL A 94 -8.81 36.51 18.32
C VAL A 94 -9.19 36.73 16.86
N SER A 95 -9.83 35.75 16.23
CA SER A 95 -10.23 35.84 14.81
C SER A 95 -10.92 37.15 14.44
N ARG A 96 -11.77 37.71 15.32
CA ARG A 96 -12.53 38.95 15.06
C ARG A 96 -11.64 40.18 14.82
N ASP A 97 -10.47 40.20 15.45
CA ASP A 97 -9.50 41.29 15.45
C ASP A 97 -8.25 40.94 14.63
N CYS A 98 -8.34 39.88 13.82
CA CYS A 98 -7.23 39.47 12.98
C CYS A 98 -6.93 40.56 11.94
N PRO A 99 -5.69 41.06 11.83
CA PRO A 99 -5.33 42.08 10.85
C PRO A 99 -5.47 41.60 9.39
N LEU A 100 -5.61 40.29 9.19
CA LEU A 100 -5.90 39.67 7.89
C LEU A 100 -7.41 39.57 7.57
N LYS A 101 -8.26 40.27 8.33
CA LYS A 101 -9.72 40.26 8.15
C LYS A 101 -10.09 40.83 6.77
N GLY A 102 -10.40 39.96 5.82
CA GLY A 102 -10.83 40.31 4.46
C GLY A 102 -9.91 39.80 3.36
N GLN A 103 -8.70 39.33 3.69
CA GLN A 103 -7.87 38.60 2.73
C GLN A 103 -8.26 37.13 2.81
N THR A 104 -9.18 36.69 1.95
CA THR A 104 -9.17 35.29 1.52
C THR A 104 -7.78 35.04 0.98
N GLN A 105 -6.94 34.37 1.76
CA GLN A 105 -5.62 33.97 1.32
C GLN A 105 -5.83 33.22 0.00
N GLN A 106 -5.36 33.82 -1.08
CA GLN A 106 -5.16 33.08 -2.31
C GLN A 106 -4.17 31.99 -1.94
N THR A 107 -4.68 30.79 -1.69
CA THR A 107 -3.85 29.59 -1.73
C THR A 107 -3.08 29.68 -3.05
N PRO A 108 -1.74 29.64 -3.05
CA PRO A 108 -1.05 29.41 -4.31
C PRO A 108 -1.67 28.17 -4.94
N PRO A 109 -1.89 28.14 -6.27
CA PRO A 109 -2.55 27.01 -6.92
C PRO A 109 -1.87 25.73 -6.44
N PRO A 110 -2.64 24.69 -6.05
CA PRO A 110 -2.07 23.49 -5.47
C PRO A 110 -0.99 22.98 -6.42
N LYS A 111 0.27 23.01 -5.98
CA LYS A 111 1.36 22.37 -6.72
C LYS A 111 0.92 20.93 -6.96
N TYR A 112 0.72 20.56 -8.22
CA TYR A 112 0.30 19.23 -8.60
C TYR A 112 1.45 18.27 -8.24
N GLU A 113 1.35 17.64 -7.08
CA GLU A 113 2.10 16.42 -6.81
C GLU A 113 1.32 15.25 -7.41
N PRO A 114 1.86 14.54 -8.42
CA PRO A 114 1.21 13.35 -8.94
C PRO A 114 1.03 12.37 -7.78
N LYS A 115 -0.22 12.00 -7.50
CA LYS A 115 -0.53 10.98 -6.50
C LYS A 115 0.19 9.70 -6.92
N LYS A 116 1.13 9.22 -6.11
CA LYS A 116 1.80 7.94 -6.31
C LYS A 116 0.71 6.85 -6.26
N LEU A 117 0.33 6.33 -7.42
CA LEU A 117 -0.66 5.27 -7.54
C LEU A 117 -0.09 3.98 -6.95
N SER A 118 -0.94 3.22 -6.26
CA SER A 118 -0.62 1.83 -5.94
C SER A 118 -0.34 1.04 -7.22
N PRO A 119 0.54 0.02 -7.21
CA PRO A 119 0.81 -0.81 -8.39
C PRO A 119 -0.46 -1.32 -9.08
N ARG A 120 -1.49 -1.67 -8.30
CA ARG A 120 -2.78 -2.14 -8.81
C ARG A 120 -3.59 -1.03 -9.50
N GLU A 121 -3.55 0.18 -8.96
CA GLU A 121 -4.23 1.35 -9.54
C GLU A 121 -3.51 1.83 -10.80
N ALA A 122 -2.18 1.83 -10.79
CA ALA A 122 -1.37 2.12 -11.97
C ALA A 122 -1.70 1.13 -13.10
N PHE A 123 -1.73 -0.16 -12.80
CA PHE A 123 -2.10 -1.19 -13.76
C PHE A 123 -3.51 -1.03 -14.32
N THR A 124 -4.51 -0.78 -13.47
CA THR A 124 -5.89 -0.53 -13.93
C THR A 124 -5.96 0.71 -14.81
N LYS A 125 -5.21 1.78 -14.47
CA LYS A 125 -5.18 3.01 -15.25
C LYS A 125 -4.53 2.80 -16.61
N ILE A 126 -3.41 2.09 -16.68
CA ILE A 126 -2.73 1.72 -17.94
C ILE A 126 -3.68 0.89 -18.81
N ARG A 127 -4.34 -0.13 -18.25
CA ARG A 127 -5.29 -0.97 -18.98
C ARG A 127 -6.45 -0.16 -19.58
N VAL A 128 -7.01 0.79 -18.82
CA VAL A 128 -8.10 1.65 -19.31
C VAL A 128 -7.63 2.59 -20.42
N LEU A 129 -6.39 3.07 -20.36
CA LEU A 129 -5.83 3.92 -21.41
C LEU A 129 -5.66 3.14 -22.72
N ILE A 130 -5.07 1.95 -22.65
CA ILE A 130 -4.89 1.06 -23.82
C ILE A 130 -6.26 0.71 -24.42
N ALA A 131 -7.24 0.33 -23.60
CA ALA A 131 -8.58 -0.05 -24.09
C ALA A 131 -9.40 1.10 -24.71
N LYS A 132 -9.03 2.36 -24.46
CA LYS A 132 -9.66 3.53 -25.11
C LYS A 132 -9.06 3.83 -26.47
N GLN A 133 -7.95 3.18 -26.80
CA GLN A 133 -7.20 3.39 -28.01
C GLN A 133 -7.67 2.42 -29.10
N GLY A 134 -7.74 2.88 -30.36
CA GLY A 134 -8.18 2.05 -31.48
C GLY A 134 -7.20 0.90 -31.77
N GLU A 135 -7.67 -0.18 -32.38
CA GLU A 135 -6.89 -1.41 -32.59
C GLU A 135 -5.55 -1.17 -33.30
N GLY A 136 -5.49 -0.26 -34.29
CA GLY A 136 -4.24 0.08 -34.98
C GLY A 136 -3.22 0.86 -34.12
N GLU A 137 -3.68 1.69 -33.19
CA GLU A 137 -2.78 2.42 -32.27
C GLU A 137 -2.28 1.50 -31.14
N GLN A 138 -3.04 0.46 -30.79
CA GLN A 138 -2.59 -0.57 -29.84
C GLN A 138 -1.44 -1.40 -30.41
N GLU A 139 -1.53 -1.82 -31.67
CA GLU A 139 -0.46 -2.57 -32.35
C GLU A 139 0.85 -1.77 -32.40
N GLU A 140 0.77 -0.48 -32.73
CA GLU A 140 1.95 0.40 -32.76
C GLU A 140 2.61 0.54 -31.38
N ILE A 141 1.81 0.61 -30.30
CA ILE A 141 2.31 0.64 -28.93
C ILE A 141 3.02 -0.68 -28.55
N PHE A 142 2.47 -1.83 -28.94
CA PHE A 142 3.10 -3.13 -28.70
C PHE A 142 4.43 -3.28 -29.45
N ASP A 143 4.48 -2.81 -30.70
CA ASP A 143 5.71 -2.81 -31.49
C ASP A 143 6.79 -1.91 -30.89
N LEU A 144 6.40 -0.75 -30.36
CA LEU A 144 7.33 0.17 -29.69
C LEU A 144 7.90 -0.44 -28.40
N MET A 145 7.05 -1.11 -27.62
CA MET A 145 7.46 -1.82 -26.40
C MET A 145 8.48 -2.94 -26.68
N GLY A 146 8.28 -3.69 -27.78
CA GLY A 146 9.20 -4.74 -28.22
C GLY A 146 10.56 -4.20 -28.70
N LYS A 147 10.59 -2.99 -29.29
CA LYS A 147 11.83 -2.33 -29.73
C LYS A 147 12.61 -1.72 -28.56
N GLU A 148 11.92 -1.18 -27.56
CA GLU A 148 12.53 -0.53 -26.39
C GLU A 148 12.86 -1.49 -25.24
N GLY A 149 12.53 -2.78 -25.35
CA GLY A 149 12.98 -3.83 -24.43
C GLY A 149 12.29 -3.80 -23.06
N PHE A 150 10.97 -3.57 -23.06
CA PHE A 150 10.11 -3.64 -21.88
C PHE A 150 9.63 -5.07 -21.54
#